data_AF-A0A7C3QF45-F1
#
_entry.id   AF-A0A7C3QF45-F1
#
_cell.length_a   1.000
_cell.length_b   1.000
_cell.length_c   1.000
_cell.angle_alpha   90.00
_cell.angle_beta   90.00
_cell.angle_gamma   90.00
#
_symmetry.space_group_name_H-M   'P 1'
#
loop_
_entity.id
_entity.type
_entity.pdbx_description
1 polymer ?
#
loop_
_entity_poly.entity_id
_entity_poly.type
_entity_poly.pdbx_seq_one_letter_code
_entity_poly.pdbx_strand_id
1 'polypeptide(L)'
;RVEVEFATAGKDQRLSPWTGTTAMEHGRYALSAAVHGNRLYALGGLQGAIYTDIVETSVIGTASRGLAPWRASTPLSSPRANFGTIVHGNHIYVIGGTNRDGYYRSVEYATFNEKGDMGFWTTRELAAAYEQQRAAQQRAAGPRLPHEGRVIQAIHTSLYSYIEVETKPGARHWIAAPRSDFKTGDRIRYSRGVAMTNFHSKTLQRDFSSILFVEQARKTTQAP
;
A
#
# COMPACT_ATOMS: atom_id res chain seq x y z
N ARG A 1 20.98 3.59 -0.64
CA ARG A 1 20.47 4.25 -1.87
C ARG A 1 19.73 5.50 -1.39
N VAL A 2 19.92 6.65 -2.03
CA VAL A 2 19.13 7.84 -1.71
C VAL A 2 17.73 7.63 -2.30
N GLU A 3 16.68 7.77 -1.50
CA GLU A 3 15.30 7.39 -1.90
C GLU A 3 14.37 8.60 -2.12
N VAL A 4 14.75 9.78 -1.62
CA VAL A 4 14.09 11.05 -1.92
C VAL A 4 15.18 12.06 -2.30
N GLU A 5 14.93 12.80 -3.38
CA GLU A 5 15.85 13.80 -3.92
C GLU A 5 15.14 15.13 -4.10
N PHE A 6 15.87 16.23 -3.99
CA PHE A 6 15.34 17.57 -4.23
C PHE A 6 16.33 18.39 -5.07
N ALA A 7 15.81 19.40 -5.75
CA ALA A 7 16.57 20.42 -6.46
C ALA A 7 15.92 21.79 -6.22
N THR A 8 16.72 22.85 -6.18
CA THR A 8 16.22 24.23 -6.07
C THR A 8 16.19 24.87 -7.45
N ALA A 9 15.10 25.57 -7.79
CA ALA A 9 15.03 26.39 -8.99
C ALA A 9 15.76 27.72 -8.76
N GLY A 10 16.79 27.99 -9.57
CA GLY A 10 17.50 29.26 -9.60
C GLY A 10 16.68 30.38 -10.24
N LYS A 11 17.16 31.62 -10.11
CA LYS A 11 16.53 32.81 -10.72
C LYS A 11 16.48 32.72 -12.26
N ASP A 12 17.35 31.92 -12.85
CA ASP A 12 17.43 31.62 -14.28
C ASP A 12 16.55 30.43 -14.70
N GLN A 13 15.64 29.97 -13.81
CA GLN A 13 14.78 28.80 -14.00
C GLN A 13 15.53 27.47 -14.20
N ARG A 14 16.84 27.43 -13.92
CA ARG A 14 17.61 26.20 -13.93
C ARG A 14 17.51 25.51 -12.58
N LEU A 15 17.32 24.19 -12.61
CA LEU A 15 17.38 23.39 -11.40
C LEU A 15 18.84 23.18 -11.00
N SER A 16 19.12 23.27 -9.70
CA SER A 16 20.38 22.74 -9.16
C SER A 16 20.48 21.24 -9.44
N PRO A 17 21.70 20.65 -9.36
CA PRO A 17 21.82 19.19 -9.30
C PRO A 17 20.91 18.61 -8.22
N TRP A 18 20.27 17.48 -8.54
CA TRP A 18 19.47 16.73 -7.59
C TRP A 18 20.35 16.25 -6.45
N THR A 19 19.89 16.48 -5.23
CA THR A 19 20.61 16.09 -4.01
C THR A 19 19.68 15.26 -3.13
N GLY A 20 20.25 14.23 -2.51
CA GLY A 20 19.50 13.38 -1.59
C GLY A 20 19.00 14.11 -0.34
N THR A 21 17.84 13.69 0.13
CA THR A 21 17.26 14.13 1.40
C THR A 21 16.63 12.96 2.16
N THR A 22 15.93 13.26 3.26
CA THR A 22 15.34 12.27 4.15
C THR A 22 14.33 11.39 3.41
N ALA A 23 14.55 10.08 3.45
CA ALA A 23 13.70 9.07 2.82
C ALA A 23 12.36 8.92 3.55
N MET A 24 11.31 8.56 2.80
CA MET A 24 10.04 8.11 3.39
C MET A 24 10.26 6.85 4.24
N GLU A 25 9.42 6.61 5.24
CA GLU A 25 9.47 5.36 6.02
C GLU A 25 9.08 4.15 5.16
N HIS A 26 8.23 4.36 4.14
CA HIS A 26 7.68 3.30 3.30
C HIS A 26 7.92 3.54 1.80
N GLY A 27 8.85 2.81 1.20
CA GLY A 27 9.03 2.83 -0.26
C GLY A 27 7.77 2.35 -1.01
N ARG A 28 7.25 3.19 -1.91
CA ARG A 28 6.04 2.92 -2.71
C ARG A 28 6.03 3.71 -4.01
N TYR A 29 5.26 3.26 -5.00
CA TYR A 29 5.07 3.94 -6.29
C TYR A 29 3.58 4.26 -6.54
N ALA A 30 3.28 5.04 -7.59
CA ALA A 30 1.93 5.47 -7.92
C ALA A 30 1.16 6.18 -6.77
N LEU A 31 1.93 6.72 -5.81
CA LEU A 31 1.43 7.60 -4.77
C LEU A 31 1.09 8.97 -5.36
N SER A 32 0.27 9.73 -4.65
CA SER A 32 0.02 11.14 -4.96
C SER A 32 0.71 12.02 -3.93
N ALA A 33 1.21 13.19 -4.33
CA ALA A 33 1.88 14.11 -3.43
C ALA A 33 1.18 15.47 -3.40
N ALA A 34 1.21 16.13 -2.25
CA ALA A 34 0.62 17.45 -2.06
C ALA A 34 1.46 18.29 -1.10
N VAL A 35 1.33 19.62 -1.21
CA VAL A 35 1.95 20.58 -0.30
C VAL A 35 0.86 21.43 0.33
N HIS A 36 0.94 21.62 1.65
CA HIS A 36 0.11 22.57 2.40
C HIS A 36 0.95 23.23 3.49
N GLY A 37 0.98 24.57 3.51
CA GLY A 37 1.90 25.32 4.37
C GLY A 37 3.35 24.95 4.10
N ASN A 38 4.10 24.60 5.14
CA ASN A 38 5.49 24.16 5.04
C ASN A 38 5.63 22.63 5.04
N ARG A 39 4.60 21.87 4.66
CA ARG A 39 4.61 20.41 4.72
C ARG A 39 4.41 19.78 3.35
N LEU A 40 5.19 18.75 3.08
CA LEU A 40 4.99 17.80 1.98
C LEU A 40 4.19 16.60 2.52
N TYR A 41 3.29 16.07 1.69
CA TYR A 41 2.48 14.89 1.97
C TYR A 41 2.65 13.88 0.85
N ALA A 42 2.81 12.60 1.20
CA ALA A 42 2.85 11.47 0.29
C ALA A 42 1.71 10.52 0.63
N LEU A 43 0.71 10.43 -0.25
CA LEU A 43 -0.57 9.78 0.00
C LEU A 43 -0.71 8.50 -0.83
N GLY A 44 -1.14 7.42 -0.18
CA GLY A 44 -1.47 6.15 -0.81
C GLY A 44 -0.33 5.57 -1.64
N GLY A 45 -0.66 4.87 -2.70
CA GLY A 45 0.28 4.24 -3.63
C GLY A 45 0.32 2.71 -3.49
N LEU A 46 1.39 2.12 -4.01
CA LEU A 46 1.61 0.68 -4.10
C LEU A 46 2.96 0.27 -3.51
N GLN A 47 2.94 -0.72 -2.63
CA GLN A 47 4.11 -1.45 -2.17
C GLN A 47 4.14 -2.81 -2.87
N GLY A 48 4.82 -2.88 -4.02
CA GLY A 48 4.70 -4.03 -4.92
C GLY A 48 3.28 -4.14 -5.51
N ALA A 49 2.51 -5.14 -5.07
CA ALA A 49 1.12 -5.37 -5.49
C ALA A 49 0.08 -4.96 -4.41
N ILE A 50 0.53 -4.32 -3.33
CA ILE A 50 -0.27 -3.92 -2.18
C ILE A 50 -0.64 -2.45 -2.32
N TYR A 51 -1.94 -2.16 -2.50
CA TYR A 51 -2.44 -0.81 -2.40
C TYR A 51 -2.38 -0.38 -0.93
N THR A 52 -1.95 0.85 -0.68
CA THR A 52 -1.85 1.39 0.68
C THR A 52 -2.72 2.63 0.84
N ASP A 53 -3.20 2.84 2.07
CA ASP A 53 -3.85 4.06 2.54
C ASP A 53 -2.89 4.94 3.36
N ILE A 54 -1.61 4.53 3.48
CA ILE A 54 -0.59 5.26 4.24
C ILE A 54 -0.48 6.68 3.71
N VAL A 55 -0.48 7.63 4.64
CA VAL A 55 -0.10 9.01 4.37
C VAL A 55 1.07 9.35 5.28
N GLU A 56 2.14 9.85 4.68
CA GLU A 56 3.29 10.37 5.40
C GLU A 56 3.43 11.85 5.13
N THR A 57 3.93 12.60 6.11
CA THR A 57 4.22 14.02 5.97
C THR A 57 5.62 14.35 6.47
N SER A 58 6.25 15.33 5.84
CA SER A 58 7.50 15.91 6.31
C SER A 58 7.46 17.43 6.22
N VAL A 59 8.14 18.10 7.16
CA VAL A 59 8.31 19.54 7.14
C VAL A 59 9.42 19.89 6.15
N ILE A 60 9.12 20.83 5.26
CA ILE A 60 10.04 21.38 4.26
C ILE A 60 10.91 22.44 4.94
N GLY A 61 12.23 22.37 4.74
CA GLY A 61 13.15 23.46 5.11
C GLY A 61 13.71 23.40 6.53
N THR A 62 13.70 22.25 7.21
CA THR A 62 14.12 22.13 8.63
C THR A 62 15.61 21.87 8.87
N ALA A 63 16.42 21.76 7.81
CA ALA A 63 17.88 21.75 7.88
C ALA A 63 18.42 22.26 6.53
N SER A 64 19.73 22.49 6.43
CA SER A 64 20.49 23.06 5.30
C SER A 64 20.26 22.38 3.93
N ARG A 65 19.02 22.52 3.44
CA ARG A 65 18.40 22.03 2.20
C ARG A 65 17.82 20.60 2.30
N GLY A 66 16.61 20.46 2.85
CA GLY A 66 15.88 19.18 2.77
C GLY A 66 14.56 19.10 3.53
N LEU A 67 14.11 17.87 3.72
CA LEU A 67 12.94 17.46 4.48
C LEU A 67 13.32 17.04 5.91
N ALA A 68 12.47 17.33 6.89
CA ALA A 68 12.53 16.67 8.21
C ALA A 68 12.38 15.14 8.07
N PRO A 69 12.63 14.36 9.14
CA PRO A 69 12.14 12.99 9.21
C PRO A 69 10.66 12.92 8.84
N TRP A 70 10.33 12.02 7.93
CA TRP A 70 8.95 11.71 7.61
C TRP A 70 8.28 11.12 8.85
N ARG A 71 6.97 11.37 8.96
CA ARG A 71 6.13 10.82 10.00
C ARG A 71 4.79 10.42 9.42
N ALA A 72 4.15 9.43 10.03
CA ALA A 72 2.77 9.08 9.70
C ALA A 72 1.82 10.29 9.92
N SER A 73 0.81 10.38 9.05
CA SER A 73 -0.36 11.24 9.20
C SER A 73 -1.64 10.40 9.09
N THR A 74 -2.79 11.04 9.18
CA THR A 74 -4.08 10.37 9.03
C THR A 74 -4.16 9.65 7.68
N PRO A 75 -4.36 8.32 7.66
CA PRO A 75 -4.42 7.55 6.43
C PRO A 75 -5.69 7.86 5.62
N LEU A 76 -5.69 7.49 4.35
CA LEU A 76 -6.86 7.57 3.49
C LEU A 76 -7.99 6.67 3.99
N SER A 77 -9.23 6.97 3.61
CA SER A 77 -10.40 6.16 3.96
C SER A 77 -10.39 4.77 3.32
N SER A 78 -9.66 4.61 2.21
CA SER A 78 -9.47 3.34 1.51
C SER A 78 -8.13 3.34 0.77
N PRO A 79 -7.40 2.20 0.78
CA PRO A 79 -6.15 2.06 0.04
C PRO A 79 -6.36 2.32 -1.44
N ARG A 80 -5.48 3.11 -2.06
CA ARG A 80 -5.59 3.50 -3.46
C ARG A 80 -4.26 4.00 -4.03
N ALA A 81 -4.11 3.91 -5.34
CA ALA A 81 -2.98 4.42 -6.10
C ALA A 81 -3.48 5.09 -7.40
N ASN A 82 -2.58 5.75 -8.14
CA ASN A 82 -2.87 6.41 -9.43
C ASN A 82 -4.04 7.43 -9.36
N PHE A 83 -4.11 8.22 -8.27
CA PHE A 83 -5.13 9.24 -8.07
C PHE A 83 -4.55 10.66 -8.12
N GLY A 84 -5.42 11.62 -8.42
CA GLY A 84 -5.08 13.04 -8.35
C GLY A 84 -5.28 13.59 -6.94
N THR A 85 -4.41 14.50 -6.51
CA THR A 85 -4.56 15.23 -5.24
C THR A 85 -4.47 16.73 -5.50
N ILE A 86 -5.39 17.49 -4.92
CA ILE A 86 -5.41 18.96 -5.02
C ILE A 86 -5.62 19.56 -3.64
N VAL A 87 -4.85 20.60 -3.31
CA VAL A 87 -5.06 21.41 -2.11
C VAL A 87 -5.65 22.76 -2.51
N HIS A 88 -6.73 23.17 -1.85
CA HIS A 88 -7.36 24.48 -2.04
C HIS A 88 -7.82 25.06 -0.70
N GLY A 89 -7.23 26.19 -0.30
CA GLY A 89 -7.38 26.72 1.06
C GLY A 89 -6.95 25.68 2.08
N ASN A 90 -7.79 25.43 3.08
CA ASN A 90 -7.54 24.41 4.12
C ASN A 90 -8.04 23.01 3.74
N HIS A 91 -8.45 22.78 2.49
CA HIS A 91 -8.99 21.50 2.03
C HIS A 91 -7.98 20.77 1.14
N ILE A 92 -7.94 19.44 1.27
CA ILE A 92 -7.26 18.52 0.37
C ILE A 92 -8.30 17.59 -0.25
N TYR A 93 -8.23 17.41 -1.56
CA TYR A 93 -9.12 16.59 -2.36
C TYR A 93 -8.34 15.44 -2.98
N VAL A 94 -8.87 14.23 -2.89
CA VAL A 94 -8.38 12.99 -3.50
C VAL A 94 -9.39 12.60 -4.58
N ILE A 95 -8.96 12.62 -5.84
CA ILE A 95 -9.82 12.49 -7.01
C ILE A 95 -9.52 11.17 -7.72
N GLY A 96 -10.51 10.28 -7.71
CA GLY A 96 -10.47 8.99 -8.38
C GLY A 96 -9.38 8.07 -7.83
N GLY A 97 -8.66 7.43 -8.76
CA GLY A 97 -7.67 6.40 -8.46
C GLY A 97 -8.18 5.00 -8.72
N THR A 98 -7.34 4.04 -8.34
CA THR A 98 -7.66 2.62 -8.44
C THR A 98 -7.22 1.88 -7.20
N ASN A 99 -7.95 0.84 -6.88
CA ASN A 99 -7.49 -0.21 -5.98
C ASN A 99 -7.94 -1.58 -6.51
N ARG A 100 -7.96 -2.60 -5.65
CA ARG A 100 -8.37 -3.96 -6.02
C ARG A 100 -9.85 -4.11 -6.36
N ASP A 101 -10.68 -3.17 -5.92
CA ASP A 101 -12.13 -3.21 -6.13
C ASP A 101 -12.53 -2.41 -7.40
N GLY A 102 -11.56 -1.80 -8.08
CA GLY A 102 -11.73 -1.14 -9.38
C GLY A 102 -11.29 0.33 -9.39
N TYR A 103 -11.82 1.07 -10.36
CA TYR A 103 -11.55 2.50 -10.53
C TYR A 103 -12.55 3.34 -9.74
N TYR A 104 -12.03 4.28 -8.96
CA TYR A 104 -12.85 5.23 -8.23
C TYR A 104 -13.30 6.36 -9.14
N ARG A 105 -14.60 6.63 -9.11
CA ARG A 105 -15.23 7.87 -9.61
C ARG A 105 -15.53 8.88 -8.50
N SER A 106 -15.12 8.56 -7.27
CA SER A 106 -15.35 9.40 -6.10
C SER A 106 -14.31 10.52 -6.01
N VAL A 107 -14.74 11.63 -5.41
CA VAL A 107 -13.86 12.64 -4.85
C VAL A 107 -14.01 12.55 -3.34
N GLU A 108 -12.91 12.38 -2.64
CA GLU A 108 -12.85 12.46 -1.19
C GLU A 108 -12.14 13.74 -0.79
N TYR A 109 -12.50 14.32 0.35
CA TYR A 109 -11.84 15.51 0.84
C TYR A 109 -11.62 15.44 2.34
N ALA A 110 -10.60 16.15 2.79
CA ALA A 110 -10.27 16.35 4.18
C ALA A 110 -9.80 17.80 4.39
N THR A 111 -9.71 18.21 5.65
CA THR A 111 -9.11 19.48 6.07
C THR A 111 -7.83 19.23 6.84
N PHE A 112 -6.96 20.25 6.92
CA PHE A 112 -5.79 20.23 7.79
C PHE A 112 -6.10 20.85 9.16
N ASN A 113 -5.56 20.28 10.22
CA ASN A 113 -5.53 20.94 11.54
C ASN A 113 -4.29 21.85 11.69
N GLU A 114 -4.15 22.55 12.81
CA GLU A 114 -2.99 23.44 13.08
C GLU A 114 -1.64 22.73 13.09
N LYS A 115 -1.61 21.42 13.35
CA LYS A 115 -0.39 20.59 13.29
C LYS A 115 -0.07 20.11 11.87
N GLY A 116 -0.97 20.36 10.92
CA GLY A 116 -0.89 19.89 9.55
C GLY A 116 -1.31 18.44 9.36
N ASP A 117 -2.02 17.83 10.31
CA ASP A 117 -2.55 16.48 10.12
C ASP A 117 -3.88 16.55 9.36
N MET A 118 -4.14 15.59 8.48
CA MET A 118 -5.34 15.55 7.62
C MET A 118 -6.56 14.96 8.34
N GLY A 119 -7.78 15.30 7.94
CA GLY A 119 -8.98 14.49 8.24
C GLY A 119 -9.83 14.95 9.43
N PHE A 120 -9.75 16.22 9.85
CA PHE A 120 -10.45 16.68 11.06
C PHE A 120 -11.70 17.50 10.77
N TRP A 121 -12.87 16.95 11.11
CA TRP A 121 -14.13 17.71 11.26
C TRP A 121 -14.77 17.50 12.65
N THR A 122 -14.02 17.03 13.66
CA THR A 122 -14.59 16.65 14.96
C THR A 122 -13.63 16.80 16.15
N THR A 123 -14.13 16.68 17.38
CA THR A 123 -13.33 16.82 18.62
C THR A 123 -12.32 15.69 18.78
N ARG A 124 -11.31 15.87 19.67
CA ARG A 124 -10.28 14.84 19.94
C ARG A 124 -10.89 13.53 20.44
N GLU A 125 -11.97 13.58 21.22
CA GLU A 125 -12.64 12.37 21.71
C GLU A 125 -13.29 11.58 20.57
N LEU A 126 -13.92 12.26 19.61
CA LEU A 126 -14.60 11.61 18.48
C LEU A 126 -13.62 11.04 17.45
N ALA A 127 -12.45 11.67 17.28
CA ALA A 127 -11.35 11.11 16.49
C ALA A 127 -10.80 9.83 17.13
N ALA A 128 -10.56 9.83 18.45
CA ALA A 128 -10.12 8.63 19.17
C ALA A 128 -11.17 7.51 19.13
N ALA A 129 -12.45 7.86 19.22
CA ALA A 129 -13.55 6.90 19.08
C ALA A 129 -13.58 6.30 17.65
N TYR A 130 -13.42 7.12 16.61
CA TYR A 130 -13.33 6.64 15.22
C TYR A 130 -12.13 5.72 15.00
N GLU A 131 -10.95 6.06 15.53
CA GLU A 131 -9.76 5.21 15.45
C GLU A 131 -9.96 3.88 16.17
N GLN A 132 -10.54 3.89 17.37
CA GLN A 132 -10.88 2.68 18.10
C GLN A 132 -11.92 1.85 17.34
N GLN A 133 -12.91 2.48 16.74
CA GLN A 133 -13.97 1.82 15.99
C GLN A 133 -13.43 1.24 14.67
N ARG A 134 -12.55 1.96 13.96
CA ARG A 134 -11.88 1.47 12.75
C ARG A 134 -10.88 0.37 13.07
N ALA A 135 -10.09 0.49 14.14
CA ALA A 135 -9.19 -0.56 14.61
C ALA A 135 -9.98 -1.79 15.04
N ALA A 136 -11.13 -1.62 15.71
CA ALA A 136 -12.05 -2.69 16.05
C ALA A 136 -12.67 -3.31 14.78
N GLN A 137 -13.08 -2.52 13.79
CA GLN A 137 -13.59 -2.99 12.51
C GLN A 137 -12.53 -3.74 11.71
N GLN A 138 -11.27 -3.29 11.70
CA GLN A 138 -10.15 -3.97 11.05
C GLN A 138 -9.78 -5.28 11.77
N ARG A 139 -9.81 -5.28 13.11
CA ARG A 139 -9.64 -6.48 13.93
C ARG A 139 -10.79 -7.47 13.73
N ALA A 140 -12.02 -6.98 13.65
CA ALA A 140 -13.23 -7.78 13.46
C ALA A 140 -13.40 -8.29 12.02
N ALA A 141 -12.99 -7.51 11.02
CA ALA A 141 -13.04 -7.92 9.62
C ALA A 141 -12.04 -9.04 9.31
N GLY A 142 -10.99 -9.19 10.13
CA GLY A 142 -9.87 -10.09 9.89
C GLY A 142 -9.21 -9.85 8.53
N PRO A 143 -8.15 -10.59 8.19
CA PRO A 143 -7.72 -10.63 6.80
C PRO A 143 -8.83 -11.34 6.00
N ARG A 144 -9.44 -10.62 5.05
CA ARG A 144 -10.35 -11.24 4.09
C ARG A 144 -9.53 -12.19 3.20
N LEU A 145 -9.56 -13.46 3.58
CA LEU A 145 -9.00 -14.57 2.81
C LEU A 145 -10.18 -15.31 2.15
N PRO A 146 -10.80 -14.73 1.09
CA PRO A 146 -12.03 -15.27 0.51
C PRO A 146 -11.79 -16.56 -0.29
N HIS A 147 -10.53 -16.85 -0.65
CA HIS A 147 -10.19 -18.07 -1.34
C HIS A 147 -9.71 -19.12 -0.37
N GLU A 148 -10.08 -20.35 -0.65
CA GLU A 148 -9.65 -21.53 0.07
C GLU A 148 -9.24 -22.60 -0.94
N GLY A 149 -8.23 -23.37 -0.60
CA GLY A 149 -7.88 -24.55 -1.37
C GLY A 149 -6.84 -25.42 -0.67
N ARG A 150 -6.55 -26.54 -1.30
CA ARG A 150 -5.53 -27.49 -0.86
C ARG A 150 -4.23 -27.23 -1.60
N VAL A 151 -3.13 -27.20 -0.86
CA VAL A 151 -1.79 -27.11 -1.43
C VAL A 151 -1.45 -28.41 -2.15
N ILE A 152 -1.24 -28.33 -3.45
CA ILE A 152 -0.77 -29.45 -4.29
C ILE A 152 0.75 -29.54 -4.19
N GLN A 153 1.43 -28.41 -4.32
CA GLN A 153 2.87 -28.30 -4.13
C GLN A 153 3.24 -26.87 -3.72
N ALA A 154 4.38 -26.75 -3.04
CA ALA A 154 4.95 -25.47 -2.64
C ALA A 154 6.44 -25.45 -2.93
N ILE A 155 6.91 -24.35 -3.53
CA ILE A 155 8.31 -24.06 -3.79
C ILE A 155 8.66 -22.80 -3.03
N HIS A 156 9.63 -22.88 -2.12
CA HIS A 156 10.00 -21.79 -1.26
C HIS A 156 11.28 -21.11 -1.74
N THR A 157 11.24 -19.79 -1.81
CA THR A 157 12.40 -18.93 -2.08
C THR A 157 12.69 -18.06 -0.86
N SER A 158 13.62 -17.10 -0.96
CA SER A 158 13.92 -16.19 0.14
C SER A 158 12.74 -15.27 0.50
N LEU A 159 12.03 -14.74 -0.49
CA LEU A 159 10.96 -13.74 -0.29
C LEU A 159 9.55 -14.30 -0.46
N TYR A 160 9.39 -15.29 -1.35
CA TYR A 160 8.07 -15.82 -1.72
C TYR A 160 7.99 -17.34 -1.58
N SER A 161 6.79 -17.83 -1.32
CA SER A 161 6.39 -19.22 -1.55
C SER A 161 5.46 -19.27 -2.75
N TYR A 162 5.88 -20.01 -3.78
CA TYR A 162 5.11 -20.29 -4.98
C TYR A 162 4.33 -21.57 -4.72
N ILE A 163 3.01 -21.49 -4.72
CA ILE A 163 2.14 -22.55 -4.22
C ILE A 163 1.14 -22.87 -5.31
N GLU A 164 1.07 -24.12 -5.73
CA GLU A 164 -0.03 -24.59 -6.56
C GLU A 164 -1.18 -24.99 -5.65
N VAL A 165 -2.33 -24.38 -5.87
CA VAL A 165 -3.51 -24.56 -5.02
C VAL A 165 -4.65 -25.12 -5.84
N GLU A 166 -5.29 -26.16 -5.32
CA GLU A 166 -6.53 -26.72 -5.87
C GLU A 166 -7.72 -26.23 -5.05
N THR A 167 -8.63 -25.49 -5.69
CA THR A 167 -9.81 -24.91 -5.03
C THR A 167 -11.06 -25.79 -5.15
N LYS A 168 -11.11 -26.58 -6.22
CA LYS A 168 -12.12 -27.60 -6.53
C LYS A 168 -11.42 -28.71 -7.32
N PRO A 169 -11.94 -29.94 -7.36
CA PRO A 169 -11.34 -31.03 -8.13
C PRO A 169 -11.01 -30.60 -9.57
N GLY A 170 -9.73 -30.63 -9.94
CA GLY A 170 -9.24 -30.21 -11.27
C GLY A 170 -9.04 -28.71 -11.47
N ALA A 171 -9.50 -27.85 -10.56
CA ALA A 171 -9.33 -26.39 -10.63
C ALA A 171 -8.08 -25.93 -9.87
N ARG A 172 -6.93 -26.00 -10.55
CA ARG A 172 -5.61 -25.64 -10.02
C ARG A 172 -5.11 -24.31 -10.56
N HIS A 173 -4.45 -23.54 -9.72
CA HIS A 173 -3.71 -22.36 -10.14
C HIS A 173 -2.54 -22.08 -9.20
N TRP A 174 -1.60 -21.27 -9.69
CA TRP A 174 -0.46 -20.85 -8.90
C TRP A 174 -0.76 -19.57 -8.14
N ILE A 175 -0.32 -19.52 -6.89
CA ILE A 175 -0.23 -18.30 -6.10
C ILE A 175 1.23 -18.04 -5.69
N ALA A 176 1.61 -16.78 -5.56
CA ALA A 176 2.84 -16.36 -4.91
C ALA A 176 2.47 -15.62 -3.63
N ALA A 177 2.77 -16.22 -2.47
CA ALA A 177 2.52 -15.65 -1.15
C ALA A 177 3.84 -15.27 -0.47
N PRO A 178 3.84 -14.38 0.56
CA PRO A 178 5.04 -14.16 1.37
C PRO A 178 5.63 -15.48 1.87
N ARG A 179 6.95 -15.50 2.12
CA ARG A 179 7.66 -16.70 2.57
C ARG A 179 6.94 -17.37 3.75
N SER A 180 6.52 -18.61 3.54
CA SER A 180 5.67 -19.41 4.44
C SER A 180 6.10 -20.87 4.46
N ASP A 181 5.66 -21.67 5.43
CA ASP A 181 6.02 -23.08 5.64
C ASP A 181 4.96 -24.09 5.13
N PHE A 182 4.20 -23.70 4.11
CA PHE A 182 3.15 -24.56 3.53
C PHE A 182 3.74 -25.84 2.93
N LYS A 183 3.06 -26.96 3.17
CA LYS A 183 3.41 -28.28 2.67
C LYS A 183 2.30 -28.81 1.78
N THR A 184 2.66 -29.71 0.87
CA THR A 184 1.66 -30.48 0.12
C THR A 184 0.65 -31.12 1.08
N GLY A 185 -0.62 -30.94 0.79
CA GLY A 185 -1.73 -31.41 1.62
C GLY A 185 -2.33 -30.36 2.55
N ASP A 186 -1.62 -29.28 2.88
CA ASP A 186 -2.15 -28.23 3.74
C ASP A 186 -3.41 -27.61 3.13
N ARG A 187 -4.44 -27.38 3.94
CA ARG A 187 -5.55 -26.48 3.56
C ARG A 187 -5.15 -25.06 3.92
N ILE A 188 -5.30 -24.17 2.96
CA ILE A 188 -4.97 -22.76 3.13
C ILE A 188 -6.12 -21.87 2.72
N ARG A 189 -6.22 -20.72 3.38
CA ARG A 189 -6.98 -19.57 2.89
C ARG A 189 -6.03 -18.47 2.49
N TYR A 190 -6.37 -17.74 1.44
CA TYR A 190 -5.55 -16.66 0.92
C TYR A 190 -6.37 -15.48 0.40
N SER A 191 -5.73 -14.31 0.39
CA SER A 191 -6.30 -13.05 -0.10
C SER A 191 -6.54 -13.08 -1.61
N ARG A 192 -7.40 -12.19 -2.14
CA ARG A 192 -7.71 -12.11 -3.59
C ARG A 192 -6.51 -11.96 -4.51
N GLY A 193 -5.46 -11.29 -4.05
CA GLY A 193 -4.23 -11.10 -4.80
C GLY A 193 -4.38 -10.33 -6.12
N VAL A 194 -3.32 -10.35 -6.94
CA VAL A 194 -3.26 -9.76 -8.28
C VAL A 194 -2.78 -10.83 -9.25
N ALA A 195 -3.55 -11.06 -10.33
CA ALA A 195 -3.19 -12.04 -11.33
C ALA A 195 -2.15 -11.47 -12.29
N MET A 196 -1.12 -12.27 -12.57
CA MET A 196 -0.05 -11.99 -13.51
C MET A 196 -0.04 -13.09 -14.57
N THR A 197 -0.23 -12.71 -15.83
CA THR A 197 -0.15 -13.62 -16.98
C THR A 197 1.25 -13.61 -17.57
N ASN A 198 1.71 -14.76 -18.10
CA ASN A 198 3.04 -14.91 -18.72
C ASN A 198 4.18 -14.42 -17.80
N PHE A 199 4.09 -14.76 -16.51
CA PHE A 199 5.03 -14.32 -15.50
C PHE A 199 6.27 -15.22 -15.49
N HIS A 200 7.44 -14.63 -15.69
CA HIS A 200 8.72 -15.31 -15.54
C HIS A 200 9.31 -15.07 -14.13
N SER A 201 9.49 -16.13 -13.35
CA SER A 201 10.20 -16.05 -12.07
C SER A 201 11.70 -16.18 -12.29
N LYS A 202 12.43 -15.07 -12.14
CA LYS A 202 13.91 -15.07 -12.21
C LYS A 202 14.55 -15.96 -11.14
N THR A 203 13.94 -16.09 -9.97
CA THR A 203 14.50 -16.92 -8.88
C THR A 203 14.31 -18.40 -9.14
N LEU A 204 13.16 -18.79 -9.71
CA LEU A 204 12.89 -20.19 -10.04
C LEU A 204 13.37 -20.60 -11.44
N GLN A 205 13.78 -19.62 -12.27
CA GLN A 205 14.04 -19.82 -13.71
C GLN A 205 12.87 -20.56 -14.37
N ARG A 206 11.63 -20.11 -14.06
CA ARG A 206 10.40 -20.79 -14.46
C ARG A 206 9.33 -19.80 -14.90
N ASP A 207 8.65 -20.17 -15.97
CA ASP A 207 7.48 -19.46 -16.48
C ASP A 207 6.17 -19.99 -15.90
N PHE A 208 5.25 -19.04 -15.65
CA PHE A 208 3.89 -19.28 -15.24
C PHE A 208 2.95 -18.61 -16.25
N SER A 209 2.11 -19.40 -16.90
CA SER A 209 1.07 -18.86 -17.80
C SER A 209 0.13 -17.90 -17.06
N SER A 210 -0.20 -18.22 -15.80
CA SER A 210 -0.87 -17.34 -14.85
C SER A 210 -0.44 -17.65 -13.41
N ILE A 211 -0.21 -16.60 -12.62
CA ILE A 211 0.07 -16.70 -11.18
C ILE A 211 -0.59 -15.56 -10.42
N LEU A 212 -1.14 -15.85 -9.25
CA LEU A 212 -1.80 -14.87 -8.39
C LEU A 212 -0.88 -14.44 -7.24
N PHE A 213 -0.44 -13.19 -7.23
CA PHE A 213 0.34 -12.65 -6.11
C PHE A 213 -0.58 -12.27 -4.97
N VAL A 214 -0.49 -12.98 -3.85
CA VAL A 214 -1.38 -12.82 -2.69
C VAL A 214 -0.61 -12.18 -1.53
N GLU A 215 -1.28 -11.34 -0.75
CA GLU A 215 -0.68 -10.65 0.42
C GLU A 215 -0.57 -11.56 1.63
N GLN A 216 -1.57 -12.40 1.81
CA GLN A 216 -1.65 -13.29 2.96
C GLN A 216 -2.15 -14.63 2.50
N ALA A 217 -1.50 -15.66 2.99
CA ALA A 217 -1.97 -17.04 2.99
C ALA A 217 -1.80 -17.58 4.40
N ARG A 218 -2.73 -18.40 4.88
CA ARG A 218 -2.67 -19.01 6.22
C ARG A 218 -3.22 -20.42 6.15
N LYS A 219 -2.64 -21.33 6.96
CA LYS A 219 -3.21 -22.67 7.15
C LYS A 219 -4.57 -22.55 7.84
N THR A 220 -5.52 -23.38 7.45
CA THR A 220 -6.79 -23.52 8.16
C THR A 220 -6.76 -24.75 9.04
N THR A 221 -7.15 -24.60 10.31
CA THR A 221 -7.21 -25.67 11.32
C THR A 221 -8.55 -26.43 11.33
N GLN A 222 -9.47 -26.19 10.39
CA GLN A 222 -10.74 -26.92 10.37
C GLN A 222 -10.54 -28.36 9.89
N ALA A 223 -10.77 -29.30 10.82
CA ALA A 223 -11.02 -30.71 10.56
C ALA A 223 -12.28 -30.89 9.69
N PRO A 224 -12.38 -32.00 8.92
CA PRO A 224 -13.54 -32.28 8.06
C PRO A 224 -14.87 -32.29 8.80
#